data_AF-A0A7J4EGI9-F1
#
_entry.id   AF-A0A7J4EGI9-F1
#
_cell.length_a   1.000
_cell.length_b   1.000
_cell.length_c   1.000
_cell.angle_alpha   90.00
_cell.angle_beta   90.00
_cell.angle_gamma   90.00
#
_symmetry.space_group_name_H-M   'P 1'
#
loop_
_entity.id
_entity.type
_entity.pdbx_description
1 polymer ?
#
loop_
_entity_poly.entity_id
_entity_poly.type
_entity_poly.pdbx_seq_one_letter_code
_entity_poly.pdbx_strand_id
1 'polypeptide(L)' 'EAFEHNESSLDDLHLLRYGRRFRLPSGAKVVVGRNEKENKVILKLVKEDDLLSEVKGYGSLIVLLRKKKR' A
#
# COMPACT_ATOMS: atom_id res chain seq x y z
N GLU A 1 10.85 6.96 12.83
CA GLU A 1 9.77 6.92 11.82
C GLU A 1 9.49 5.54 11.20
N ALA A 2 10.29 4.97 10.28
CA ALA A 2 9.97 3.65 9.68
C ALA A 2 10.20 2.44 10.64
N PHE A 3 11.28 2.48 11.42
CA PHE A 3 11.63 1.43 12.38
C PHE A 3 10.68 1.38 13.60
N GLU A 4 10.08 2.51 13.97
CA GLU A 4 9.14 2.58 15.11
C GLU A 4 7.78 1.95 14.82
N HIS A 5 7.52 1.60 13.56
CA HIS A 5 6.24 1.04 13.10
C HIS A 5 6.37 -0.37 12.52
N ASN A 6 7.46 -1.06 12.84
CA ASN A 6 7.71 -2.45 12.44
C ASN A 6 7.65 -2.66 10.92
N GLU A 7 8.10 -1.66 10.15
CA GLU A 7 8.21 -1.71 8.69
C GLU A 7 9.56 -2.35 8.31
N SER A 8 9.73 -3.62 8.68
CA SER A 8 11.00 -4.35 8.61
C SER A 8 11.17 -5.19 7.34
N SER A 9 10.10 -5.34 6.54
CA SER A 9 10.14 -6.08 5.28
C SER A 9 10.56 -5.16 4.12
N LEU A 10 11.39 -5.68 3.20
CA LEU A 10 11.79 -4.97 1.98
C LEU A 10 10.59 -4.45 1.17
N ASP A 11 9.47 -5.18 1.18
CA ASP A 11 8.24 -4.75 0.51
C ASP A 11 7.62 -3.51 1.16
N ASP A 12 7.65 -3.43 2.50
CA ASP A 12 7.16 -2.25 3.20
C ASP A 12 8.03 -1.04 2.86
N LEU A 13 9.36 -1.23 2.80
CA LEU A 13 10.30 -0.18 2.37
C LEU A 13 10.05 0.25 0.93
N HIS A 14 9.76 -0.69 0.02
CA HIS A 14 9.39 -0.39 -1.36
C HIS A 14 8.07 0.39 -1.42
N LEU A 15 7.06 0.01 -0.64
CA LEU A 15 5.81 0.79 -0.53
C LEU A 15 6.04 2.20 0.04
N LEU A 16 7.12 2.47 0.78
CA LEU A 16 7.47 3.84 1.18
C LEU A 16 7.83 4.75 -0.01
N ARG A 17 8.34 4.16 -1.10
CA ARG A 17 8.80 4.89 -2.30
C ARG A 17 7.69 5.14 -3.31
N TYR A 18 6.60 4.37 -3.27
CA TYR A 18 5.53 4.41 -4.26
C TYR A 18 4.17 4.75 -3.62
N GLY A 19 3.36 5.54 -4.31
CA GLY A 19 2.02 5.89 -3.87
C GLY A 19 1.94 6.99 -2.81
N ARG A 20 0.72 7.38 -2.44
CA ARG A 20 0.38 8.26 -1.31
C ARG A 20 0.05 7.38 -0.13
N ARG A 21 0.68 7.64 1.02
CA ARG A 21 0.61 6.79 2.20
C ARG A 21 -0.23 7.47 3.26
N PHE A 22 -1.21 6.75 3.80
CA PHE A 22 -1.99 7.18 4.95
C PHE A 22 -1.93 6.13 6.02
N ARG A 23 -1.73 6.57 7.25
CA ARG A 23 -1.82 5.73 8.43
C ARG A 23 -3.19 5.94 9.04
N LEU A 24 -3.97 4.87 9.16
CA LEU A 24 -5.26 4.91 9.82
C LEU A 24 -5.07 4.86 11.34
N PRO A 25 -6.02 5.37 12.15
CA PRO A 25 -5.95 5.31 13.61
C PRO A 25 -5.78 3.89 14.16
N SER A 26 -6.27 2.87 13.45
CA SER A 26 -6.09 1.45 13.78
C SER A 26 -4.66 0.93 13.59
N GLY A 27 -3.75 1.76 13.06
CA GLY A 27 -2.38 1.40 12.70
C GLY A 27 -2.25 0.74 11.32
N ALA A 28 -3.38 0.44 10.65
CA ALA A 28 -3.41 -0.02 9.28
C ALA A 28 -2.83 1.03 8.32
N LYS A 29 -2.25 0.56 7.21
CA LYS A 29 -1.62 1.37 6.18
C LYS A 29 -2.49 1.40 4.94
N VAL A 30 -2.66 2.57 4.36
CA VAL A 30 -3.27 2.75 3.03
C VAL A 30 -2.21 3.30 2.09
N VAL A 31 -2.06 2.68 0.93
CA VAL A 31 -1.18 3.12 -0.16
C VAL A 31 -2.03 3.34 -1.40
N VAL A 32 -1.98 4.55 -1.96
CA VAL A 32 -2.73 4.90 -3.19
C VAL A 32 -1.72 5.15 -4.32
N GLY A 33 -1.77 4.37 -5.39
CA GLY A 33 -0.89 4.58 -6.54
C GLY A 33 -1.13 5.93 -7.20
N ARG A 34 -0.08 6.62 -7.66
CA ARG A 34 -0.20 7.96 -8.27
C ARG A 34 -0.39 7.92 -9.79
N ASN A 35 -0.05 6.80 -10.42
CA ASN A 35 -0.11 6.58 -11.86
C ASN A 35 -0.06 5.08 -12.16
N GLU A 36 -0.24 4.70 -13.43
CA GLU A 36 -0.25 3.29 -13.85
C GLU A 36 1.06 2.54 -13.56
N LYS A 37 2.20 3.22 -13.66
CA LYS A 37 3.51 2.61 -13.37
C LYS A 37 3.61 2.24 -11.90
N GLU A 38 3.18 3.12 -11.00
CA GLU A 38 3.10 2.84 -9.56
C GLU A 38 2.06 1.77 -9.24
N ASN A 39 0.89 1.80 -9.88
CA ASN A 39 -0.14 0.77 -9.71
C ASN A 39 0.44 -0.63 -9.97
N LYS A 40 1.19 -0.80 -11.07
CA LYS A 40 1.85 -2.08 -11.42
C LYS A 40 2.86 -2.53 -10.36
N VAL A 41 3.56 -1.59 -9.71
CA VAL A 41 4.49 -1.91 -8.62
C VAL A 41 3.73 -2.29 -7.35
N ILE A 42 2.71 -1.50 -6.98
CA ILE A 42 1.88 -1.75 -5.80
C ILE A 42 1.23 -3.13 -5.88
N LEU A 43 0.66 -3.49 -7.04
CA LEU A 43 0.03 -4.80 -7.26
C LEU A 43 1.00 -5.98 -7.08
N LYS A 44 2.30 -5.80 -7.37
CA LYS A 44 3.33 -6.84 -7.14
C LYS A 44 3.75 -6.99 -5.69
N LEU A 45 3.45 -6.00 -4.85
CA LEU A 45 3.83 -5.96 -3.43
C LEU A 45 2.69 -6.40 -2.50
N VAL A 46 1.55 -6.79 -3.06
CA VAL A 46 0.34 -7.23 -2.34
C VAL A 46 0.60 -8.57 -1.64
N LYS A 47 0.07 -8.70 -0.43
CA LYS A 47 0.12 -9.91 0.41
C LYS A 47 -1.30 -10.46 0.57
N GLU A 48 -1.40 -11.73 0.98
CA GLU A 48 -2.67 -12.46 1.08
C GLU A 48 -3.74 -11.74 1.92
N ASP A 49 -3.33 -11.09 3.02
CA ASP A 49 -4.23 -10.38 3.93
C ASP A 49 -4.54 -8.91 3.55
N ASP A 50 -4.01 -8.45 2.41
CA ASP A 50 -4.26 -7.09 1.97
C ASP A 50 -5.60 -6.94 1.25
N LEU A 51 -6.18 -5.76 1.38
CA LEU A 51 -7.37 -5.38 0.63
C LEU A 51 -6.99 -4.43 -0.50
N LEU A 52 -7.35 -4.80 -1.73
CA LEU A 52 -7.20 -3.96 -2.91
C LEU A 52 -8.55 -3.36 -3.29
N SER A 53 -8.54 -2.09 -3.69
CA SER A 53 -9.70 -1.40 -4.24
C SER A 53 -9.29 -0.61 -5.47
N GLU A 54 -10.14 -0.68 -6.50
CA GLU A 54 -10.04 0.10 -7.73
C GLU A 54 -11.44 0.45 -8.23
N VAL A 55 -11.53 1.47 -9.09
CA VAL A 55 -12.80 1.79 -9.76
C VAL A 55 -12.90 0.93 -11.01
N LYS A 56 -13.85 0.00 -11.03
CA LYS A 56 -14.07 -0.89 -12.18
C LYS A 56 -14.46 -0.11 -13.43
N GLY A 57 -13.86 -0.45 -14.57
CA GLY A 57 -14.18 0.15 -15.88
C GLY A 57 -13.50 1.48 -16.17
N TYR A 58 -12.64 1.97 -15.27
CA TYR A 58 -11.90 3.22 -15.45
C TYR A 58 -10.42 3.01 -15.14
N GLY A 59 -9.55 3.68 -15.90
CA GLY A 59 -8.12 3.78 -15.60
C GLY A 59 -7.92 4.59 -14.33
N SER A 60 -8.03 3.92 -13.19
CA SER A 60 -8.07 4.54 -11.86
C SER A 60 -6.84 4.21 -11.02
N LEU A 61 -6.73 4.86 -9.87
CA LEU A 61 -5.67 4.65 -8.92
C LEU A 61 -5.93 3.33 -8.17
N ILE A 62 -4.89 2.54 -7.91
CA ILE A 62 -5.00 1.37 -7.04
C ILE A 62 -4.88 1.82 -5.58
N VAL A 63 -5.82 1.39 -4.75
CA VAL A 63 -5.76 1.57 -3.29
C VAL A 63 -5.45 0.22 -2.65
N LEU A 64 -4.35 0.17 -1.92
CA LEU A 64 -3.93 -0.97 -1.11
C LEU A 64 -4.13 -0.63 0.37
N LEU A 65 -4.91 -1.44 1.09
CA LEU A 65 -5.05 -1.38 2.54
C LEU A 65 -4.38 -2.61 3.16
N ARG A 66 -3.35 -2.37 3.97
CA ARG A 66 -2.62 -3.39 4.72
C ARG A 66 -2.88 -3.25 6.20
N LYS A 67 -3.38 -4.32 6.83
CA LYS A 67 -3.58 -4.35 8.29
C LYS A 67 -2.23 -4.32 9.00
N LYS A 68 -2.19 -3.72 10.20
CA LYS A 68 -1.02 -3.79 11.06
C LYS A 68 -0.82 -5.26 11.47
N LYS A 69 0.36 -5.82 11.22
CA LYS A 69 0.73 -7.13 11.77
C LYS A 69 0.67 -7.04 13.31
N ARG A 70 0.01 -8.01 13.93
CA ARG A 70 0.03 -8.17 15.39
C ARG A 70 1.45 -8.46 15.87
#